data_AF-A0A3Q2VQL9-F1
#
_entry.id   AF-A0A3Q2VQL9-F1
#
_cell.length_a   1.000
_cell.length_b   1.000
_cell.length_c   1.000
_cell.angle_alpha   90.00
_cell.angle_beta   90.00
_cell.angle_gamma   90.00
#
_symmetry.space_group_name_H-M   'P 1'
#
loop_
_entity.id
_entity.type
_entity.pdbx_description
1 polymer ?
#
loop_
_entity_poly.entity_id
_entity_poly.type
_entity_poly.pdbx_seq_one_letter_code
_entity_poly.pdbx_strand_id
1 'polypeptide(L)'
;MVRAALVTVTSLALTGAVVAHAYLLKHQFYPTVVYLTKSSPSMAVLYIQAFVLVFLLGKFMRKVFFGQLRAAEMEHLIERSWYAVTETCLAFTVFRDDFSPRFVALFTLLLFLKCFHWLAEDRVDFMERSPNISWVFHMRVLSLMGLLGVMDFLFVNHACHSIITRGASVQLVFGFEYAILLTMVLTTFIKYLLHTIDLQSENPWDNKAVYMLYTDLFTGVVKVFLYIAFMTIMIKVHTFPLFAIRPMYLAMRQFKKAVTDAVMSRRAIRNMNTLYPDATPEDLQASDNVCIICREEMVTGAKKLPCNHIFHSSCLRSWFQRQQTCPTCRMDVLRATNNNQTPAPAQAPPPAPAAPANAPANAPAGMLPGFPPGIFPFWGPFPAVPPPAGAAVPPAPGATDVPQSSTESTQTASKDASCSS
;
A
#
# COMPACT_ATOMS: atom_id res chain seq x y z
N MET A 1 5.13 6.72 26.07
CA MET A 1 4.09 7.79 26.20
C MET A 1 4.62 9.05 26.89
N VAL A 2 5.35 8.93 28.01
CA VAL A 2 5.92 10.04 28.81
C VAL A 2 6.53 11.19 27.98
N ARG A 3 7.43 10.89 27.02
CA ARG A 3 8.09 11.92 26.18
C ARG A 3 7.10 12.86 25.47
N ALA A 4 5.99 12.33 24.94
CA ALA A 4 4.99 13.15 24.24
C ALA A 4 4.16 14.01 25.23
N ALA A 5 3.86 13.47 26.42
CA ALA A 5 3.18 14.23 27.47
C ALA A 5 4.06 15.38 27.99
N LEU A 6 5.34 15.12 28.19
CA LEU A 6 6.33 16.13 28.58
C LEU A 6 6.37 17.28 27.56
N VAL A 7 6.53 16.98 26.27
CA VAL A 7 6.54 17.99 25.19
C VAL A 7 5.23 18.80 25.14
N THR A 8 4.07 18.17 25.34
CA THR A 8 2.80 18.91 25.37
C THR A 8 2.68 19.86 26.56
N VAL A 9 3.14 19.44 27.75
CA VAL A 9 3.08 20.25 28.97
C VAL A 9 4.10 21.40 28.92
N THR A 10 5.33 21.14 28.46
CA THR A 10 6.35 22.20 28.34
C THR A 10 5.97 23.23 27.27
N SER A 11 5.40 22.81 26.14
CA SER A 11 4.90 23.71 25.09
C SER A 11 3.74 24.59 25.59
N LEU A 12 2.79 24.01 26.32
CA LEU A 12 1.68 24.75 26.94
C LEU A 12 2.17 25.77 27.98
N ALA A 13 3.08 25.35 28.88
CA ALA A 13 3.65 26.23 29.89
C ALA A 13 4.47 27.39 29.27
N LEU A 14 5.28 27.10 28.26
CA LEU A 14 6.08 28.11 27.54
C LEU A 14 5.18 29.09 26.79
N THR A 15 4.12 28.62 26.14
CA THR A 15 3.12 29.48 25.47
C THR A 15 2.42 30.38 26.49
N GLY A 16 1.97 29.82 27.62
CA GLY A 16 1.36 30.57 28.71
C GLY A 16 2.28 31.67 29.24
N ALA A 17 3.55 31.36 29.48
CA ALA A 17 4.55 32.32 29.93
C ALA A 17 4.80 33.45 28.91
N VAL A 18 4.92 33.13 27.61
CA VAL A 18 5.12 34.13 26.56
C VAL A 18 3.90 35.05 26.40
N VAL A 19 2.69 34.49 26.43
CA VAL A 19 1.45 35.28 26.35
C VAL A 19 1.25 36.15 27.59
N ALA A 20 1.50 35.61 28.79
CA ALA A 20 1.43 36.35 30.04
C ALA A 20 2.45 37.50 30.07
N HIS A 21 3.72 37.24 29.72
CA HIS A 21 4.76 38.27 29.64
C HIS A 21 4.40 39.37 28.64
N ALA A 22 3.91 39.01 27.45
CA ALA A 22 3.47 39.98 26.46
C ALA A 22 2.31 40.86 26.95
N TYR A 23 1.34 40.24 27.65
CA TYR A 23 0.19 40.96 28.22
C TYR A 23 0.60 41.88 29.37
N LEU A 24 1.46 41.41 30.28
CA LEU A 24 1.99 42.22 31.38
C LEU A 24 2.84 43.39 30.89
N LEU A 25 3.56 43.25 29.77
CA LEU A 25 4.36 44.34 29.19
C LEU A 25 3.50 45.42 28.50
N LYS A 26 2.30 45.07 28.05
CA LYS A 26 1.48 45.94 27.18
C LYS A 26 0.15 46.39 27.78
N HIS A 27 -0.38 45.69 28.78
CA HIS A 27 -1.66 45.90 29.47
C HIS A 27 -2.93 45.98 28.59
N GLN A 28 -2.79 46.08 27.27
CA GLN A 28 -3.85 46.24 26.28
C GLN A 28 -3.83 45.08 25.28
N PHE A 29 -4.99 44.58 24.89
CA PHE A 29 -5.14 43.41 24.01
C PHE A 29 -4.45 43.61 22.64
N TYR A 30 -4.76 44.69 21.92
CA TYR A 30 -4.25 44.89 20.56
C TYR A 30 -2.71 45.02 20.50
N PRO A 31 -2.05 45.86 21.32
CA PRO A 31 -0.58 45.91 21.38
C PRO A 31 0.07 44.59 21.84
N THR A 32 -0.62 43.79 22.67
CA THR A 32 -0.16 42.44 23.05
C THR A 32 -0.13 41.51 21.83
N VAL A 33 -1.21 41.47 21.04
CA VAL A 33 -1.28 40.65 19.81
C VAL A 33 -0.26 41.11 18.77
N VAL A 34 -0.06 42.42 18.61
CA VAL A 34 0.98 42.99 17.72
C VAL A 34 2.38 42.58 18.21
N TYR A 35 2.67 42.65 19.51
CA TYR A 35 3.95 42.20 20.06
C TYR A 35 4.18 40.70 19.82
N LEU A 36 3.18 39.85 20.10
CA LEU A 36 3.25 38.40 19.90
C LEU A 36 3.46 38.01 18.42
N THR A 37 2.90 38.77 17.48
CA THR A 37 2.98 38.49 16.03
C THR A 37 4.18 39.15 15.33
N LYS A 38 4.82 40.14 15.96
CA LYS A 38 6.04 40.81 15.43
C LYS A 38 7.33 40.30 16.08
N SER A 39 7.27 39.77 17.29
CA SER A 39 8.42 39.21 18.01
C SER A 39 8.79 37.83 17.48
N SER A 40 9.97 37.69 16.86
CA SER A 40 10.49 36.41 16.36
C SER A 40 10.49 35.26 17.39
N PRO A 41 10.96 35.42 18.65
CA PRO A 41 10.89 34.34 19.63
C PRO A 41 9.44 34.01 20.05
N SER A 42 8.55 35.01 20.15
CA SER A 42 7.14 34.77 20.48
C SER A 42 6.42 33.99 19.37
N MET A 43 6.67 34.36 18.11
CA MET A 43 6.18 33.63 16.93
C MET A 43 6.68 32.19 16.88
N ALA A 44 7.96 31.94 17.19
CA ALA A 44 8.52 30.58 17.22
C ALA A 44 7.81 29.67 18.24
N VAL A 45 7.55 30.18 19.45
CA VAL A 45 6.78 29.44 20.48
C VAL A 45 5.35 29.16 20.02
N LEU A 46 4.68 30.14 19.40
CA LEU A 46 3.33 29.95 18.86
C LEU A 46 3.27 28.92 17.73
N TYR A 47 4.29 28.83 16.86
CA TYR A 47 4.37 27.79 15.83
C TYR A 47 4.59 26.39 16.41
N ILE A 48 5.46 26.25 17.41
CA ILE A 48 5.67 24.97 18.12
C ILE A 48 4.35 24.53 18.77
N GLN A 49 3.64 25.45 19.44
CA GLN A 49 2.35 25.16 20.04
C GLN A 49 1.28 24.78 18.99
N ALA A 50 1.23 25.45 17.84
CA ALA A 50 0.32 25.10 16.76
C ALA A 50 0.59 23.67 16.23
N PHE A 51 1.85 23.29 16.04
CA PHE A 51 2.23 21.93 15.66
C PHE A 51 1.84 20.89 16.72
N VAL A 52 2.05 21.19 18.00
CA VAL A 52 1.61 20.35 19.13
C VAL A 52 0.08 20.18 19.15
N LEU A 53 -0.69 21.23 18.87
CA LEU A 53 -2.14 21.16 18.77
C LEU A 53 -2.62 20.30 17.59
N VAL A 54 -1.98 20.40 16.42
CA VAL A 54 -2.27 19.52 15.26
C VAL A 54 -1.98 18.06 15.61
N PHE A 55 -0.86 17.78 16.28
CA PHE A 55 -0.52 16.42 16.74
C PHE A 55 -1.52 15.87 17.77
N LEU A 56 -1.98 16.70 18.71
CA LEU A 56 -3.01 16.34 19.68
C LEU A 56 -4.37 16.07 19.00
N LEU A 57 -4.78 16.92 18.06
CA LEU A 57 -5.98 16.73 17.26
C LEU A 57 -5.92 15.42 16.45
N GLY A 58 -4.78 15.13 15.83
CA GLY A 58 -4.54 13.86 15.13
C GLY A 58 -4.67 12.65 16.05
N LYS A 59 -4.12 12.71 17.27
CA LYS A 59 -4.28 11.64 18.27
C LYS A 59 -5.72 11.49 18.76
N PHE A 60 -6.46 12.59 18.90
CA PHE A 60 -7.87 12.60 19.26
C PHE A 60 -8.72 11.95 18.16
N MET A 61 -8.65 12.45 16.92
CA MET A 61 -9.36 11.89 15.77
C MET A 61 -9.02 10.42 15.54
N ARG A 62 -7.74 10.03 15.67
CA ARG A 62 -7.33 8.62 15.63
C ARG A 62 -8.05 7.78 16.69
N LYS A 63 -8.16 8.26 17.94
CA LYS A 63 -8.86 7.53 19.01
C LYS A 63 -10.36 7.44 18.76
N VAL A 64 -10.98 8.49 18.22
CA VAL A 64 -12.43 8.55 17.92
C VAL A 64 -12.80 7.63 16.75
N PHE A 65 -12.16 7.80 15.60
CA PHE A 65 -12.53 7.11 14.35
C PHE A 65 -11.86 5.74 14.17
N PHE A 66 -10.67 5.51 14.72
CA PHE A 66 -9.93 4.24 14.51
C PHE A 66 -9.81 3.39 15.78
N GLY A 67 -9.87 4.02 16.96
CA GLY A 67 -9.61 3.34 18.24
C GLY A 67 -8.14 2.92 18.34
N GLN A 68 -7.84 1.69 17.94
CA GLN A 68 -6.48 1.17 17.81
C GLN A 68 -6.08 1.08 16.32
N LEU A 69 -4.96 1.71 15.99
CA LEU A 69 -4.34 1.63 14.67
C LEU A 69 -3.49 0.36 14.58
N ARG A 70 -3.61 -0.35 13.45
CA ARG A 70 -2.88 -1.59 13.16
C ARG A 70 -1.44 -1.26 12.73
N ALA A 71 -0.53 -2.22 12.88
CA ALA A 71 0.87 -2.03 12.47
C ALA A 71 1.00 -1.65 10.98
N ALA A 72 0.35 -2.41 10.08
CA ALA A 72 0.37 -2.15 8.64
C ALA A 72 -0.18 -0.76 8.26
N GLU A 73 -1.24 -0.28 8.92
CA GLU A 73 -1.76 1.07 8.70
C GLU A 73 -0.76 2.15 9.11
N MET A 74 -0.04 1.93 10.21
CA MET A 74 0.99 2.85 10.68
C MET A 74 2.21 2.86 9.76
N GLU A 75 2.60 1.71 9.23
CA GLU A 75 3.68 1.55 8.26
C GLU A 75 3.36 2.26 6.94
N HIS A 76 2.23 1.92 6.29
CA HIS A 76 1.76 2.62 5.09
C HIS A 76 1.62 4.14 5.29
N LEU A 77 1.09 4.57 6.44
CA LEU A 77 0.95 5.98 6.78
C LEU A 77 2.31 6.68 6.84
N ILE A 78 3.31 6.06 7.47
CA ILE A 78 4.66 6.62 7.58
C ILE A 78 5.29 6.75 6.19
N GLU A 79 5.28 5.68 5.39
CA GLU A 79 5.85 5.68 4.03
C GLU A 79 5.21 6.76 3.13
N ARG A 80 3.87 6.78 3.05
CA ARG A 80 3.13 7.76 2.24
C ARG A 80 3.35 9.18 2.76
N SER A 81 3.41 9.38 4.08
CA SER A 81 3.63 10.72 4.67
C SER A 81 5.02 11.28 4.35
N TRP A 82 6.07 10.45 4.35
CA TRP A 82 7.43 10.88 4.00
C TRP A 82 7.47 11.41 2.57
N TYR A 83 6.82 10.73 1.63
CA TYR A 83 6.74 11.17 0.25
C TYR A 83 5.95 12.48 0.08
N ALA A 84 4.80 12.63 0.73
CA ALA A 84 4.06 13.89 0.72
C ALA A 84 4.81 15.07 1.37
N VAL A 85 5.68 14.80 2.37
CA VAL A 85 6.60 15.81 2.91
C VAL A 85 7.66 16.20 1.87
N THR A 86 8.26 15.24 1.14
CA THR A 86 9.21 15.59 0.06
C THR A 86 8.56 16.37 -1.08
N GLU A 87 7.31 16.05 -1.45
CA GLU A 87 6.51 16.80 -2.44
C GLU A 87 6.21 18.22 -1.94
N THR A 88 5.91 18.38 -0.65
CA THR A 88 5.76 19.70 0.00
C THR A 88 7.08 20.50 -0.03
N CYS A 89 8.22 19.88 0.24
CA CYS A 89 9.54 20.51 0.11
C CYS A 89 9.83 20.99 -1.32
N LEU A 90 9.45 20.23 -2.33
CA LEU A 90 9.56 20.63 -3.74
C LEU A 90 8.52 21.71 -4.14
N ALA A 91 7.35 21.75 -3.51
CA ALA A 91 6.39 22.84 -3.70
C ALA A 91 6.93 24.16 -3.13
N PHE A 92 7.60 24.15 -1.97
CA PHE A 92 8.25 25.34 -1.40
C PHE A 92 9.30 25.97 -2.33
N THR A 93 10.00 25.19 -3.17
CA THR A 93 10.97 25.76 -4.12
C THR A 93 10.30 26.44 -5.32
N VAL A 94 9.07 26.04 -5.68
CA VAL A 94 8.30 26.65 -6.77
C VAL A 94 7.58 27.93 -6.31
N PHE A 95 7.06 27.95 -5.08
CA PHE A 95 6.32 29.08 -4.50
C PHE A 95 7.11 29.80 -3.40
N ARG A 96 8.41 29.99 -3.62
CA ARG A 96 9.32 30.60 -2.63
C ARG A 96 8.88 32.00 -2.21
N ASP A 97 8.38 32.80 -3.15
CA ASP A 97 8.04 34.20 -2.91
C ASP A 97 6.72 34.38 -2.14
N ASP A 98 5.86 33.36 -2.13
CA ASP A 98 4.62 33.29 -1.35
C ASP A 98 4.83 32.73 0.08
N PHE A 99 6.08 32.58 0.52
CA PHE A 99 6.41 31.97 1.82
C PHE A 99 5.83 32.77 2.99
N SER A 100 4.72 32.27 3.52
CA SER A 100 3.95 32.89 4.59
C SER A 100 3.52 31.84 5.63
N PRO A 101 3.25 32.24 6.88
CA PRO A 101 2.77 31.30 7.89
C PRO A 101 1.45 30.62 7.49
N ARG A 102 0.61 31.32 6.72
CA ARG A 102 -0.61 30.79 6.11
C ARG A 102 -0.32 29.66 5.11
N PHE A 103 0.71 29.80 4.28
CA PHE A 103 1.14 28.77 3.33
C PHE A 103 1.55 27.49 4.07
N VAL A 104 2.39 27.60 5.11
CA VAL A 104 2.83 26.46 5.93
C VAL A 104 1.65 25.79 6.64
N ALA A 105 0.69 26.56 7.16
CA ALA A 105 -0.53 26.04 7.76
C ALA A 105 -1.40 25.26 6.75
N LEU A 106 -1.53 25.73 5.51
CA LEU A 106 -2.26 25.03 4.45
C LEU A 106 -1.60 23.70 4.06
N PHE A 107 -0.27 23.63 3.95
CA PHE A 107 0.42 22.36 3.71
C PHE A 107 0.30 21.39 4.90
N THR A 108 0.35 21.90 6.12
CA THR A 108 0.14 21.10 7.34
C THR A 108 -1.27 20.51 7.37
N LEU A 109 -2.29 21.30 7.01
CA LEU A 109 -3.68 20.86 6.88
C LEU A 109 -3.86 19.84 5.75
N LEU A 110 -3.25 20.07 4.58
CA LEU A 110 -3.32 19.13 3.45
C LEU A 110 -2.69 17.78 3.80
N LEU A 111 -1.51 17.77 4.44
CA LEU A 111 -0.87 16.54 4.90
C LEU A 111 -1.72 15.83 5.95
N PHE A 112 -2.32 16.58 6.89
CA PHE A 112 -3.24 16.03 7.88
C PHE A 112 -4.45 15.33 7.22
N LEU A 113 -5.09 15.98 6.23
CA LEU A 113 -6.21 15.39 5.47
C LEU A 113 -5.77 14.17 4.63
N LYS A 114 -4.61 14.23 3.96
CA LYS A 114 -4.01 13.09 3.23
C LYS A 114 -3.85 11.86 4.15
N CYS A 115 -3.35 12.06 5.37
CA CYS A 115 -3.20 11.00 6.36
C CYS A 115 -4.53 10.32 6.71
N PHE A 116 -5.61 11.07 6.95
CA PHE A 116 -6.91 10.48 7.27
C PHE A 116 -7.57 9.77 6.07
N HIS A 117 -7.33 10.25 4.85
CA HIS A 117 -7.77 9.57 3.63
C HIS A 117 -7.09 8.22 3.41
N TRP A 118 -5.76 8.15 3.53
CA TRP A 118 -5.03 6.88 3.41
C TRP A 118 -5.47 5.86 4.48
N LEU A 119 -5.73 6.32 5.70
CA LEU A 119 -6.25 5.45 6.76
C LEU A 119 -7.70 4.99 6.50
N ALA A 120 -8.54 5.81 5.87
CA ALA A 120 -9.90 5.43 5.48
C ALA A 120 -9.88 4.35 4.39
N GLU A 121 -9.01 4.51 3.38
CA GLU A 121 -8.75 3.51 2.33
C GLU A 121 -8.28 2.18 2.94
N ASP A 122 -7.23 2.18 3.78
CA ASP A 122 -6.71 0.97 4.44
C ASP A 122 -7.73 0.27 5.36
N ARG A 123 -8.76 1.00 5.85
CA ARG A 123 -9.88 0.43 6.61
C ARG A 123 -10.93 -0.23 5.72
N VAL A 124 -11.27 0.37 4.58
CA VAL A 124 -12.21 -0.24 3.62
C VAL A 124 -11.57 -1.47 2.96
N ASP A 125 -10.29 -1.39 2.57
CA ASP A 125 -9.55 -2.53 2.03
C ASP A 125 -9.37 -3.67 3.06
N PHE A 126 -9.38 -3.36 4.36
CA PHE A 126 -9.41 -4.40 5.39
C PHE A 126 -10.76 -5.12 5.47
N MET A 127 -11.85 -4.42 5.20
CA MET A 127 -13.20 -4.96 5.20
C MET A 127 -13.37 -6.12 4.20
N GLU A 128 -12.58 -6.15 3.12
CA GLU A 128 -12.49 -7.29 2.20
C GLU A 128 -11.97 -8.58 2.85
N ARG A 129 -11.05 -8.45 3.81
CA ARG A 129 -10.24 -9.55 4.36
C ARG A 129 -10.75 -10.05 5.72
N SER A 130 -11.70 -9.34 6.33
CA SER A 130 -12.23 -9.63 7.66
C SER A 130 -13.72 -10.03 7.60
N PRO A 131 -14.10 -11.29 7.88
CA PRO A 131 -15.50 -11.71 7.82
C PRO A 131 -16.35 -11.15 8.97
N ASN A 132 -15.76 -10.87 10.13
CA ASN A 132 -16.48 -10.42 11.32
C ASN A 132 -16.29 -8.91 11.54
N ILE A 133 -17.26 -8.11 11.08
CA ILE A 133 -17.26 -6.65 11.20
C ILE A 133 -18.37 -6.20 12.16
N SER A 134 -18.08 -5.24 13.03
CA SER A 134 -19.02 -4.74 14.03
C SER A 134 -19.74 -3.46 13.59
N TRP A 135 -20.95 -3.23 14.08
CA TRP A 135 -21.69 -1.98 13.85
C TRP A 135 -20.90 -0.72 14.26
N VAL A 136 -20.08 -0.81 15.31
CA VAL A 136 -19.20 0.29 15.75
C VAL A 136 -18.11 0.62 14.71
N PHE A 137 -17.63 -0.37 13.96
CA PHE A 137 -16.72 -0.15 12.84
C PHE A 137 -17.41 0.61 11.70
N HIS A 138 -18.60 0.17 11.27
CA HIS A 138 -19.37 0.86 10.23
C HIS A 138 -19.66 2.31 10.59
N MET A 139 -20.16 2.58 11.81
CA MET A 139 -20.43 3.95 12.28
C MET A 139 -19.19 4.84 12.26
N ARG A 140 -18.02 4.30 12.65
CA ARG A 140 -16.75 5.03 12.63
C ARG A 140 -16.23 5.32 11.23
N VAL A 141 -16.27 4.34 10.34
CA VAL A 141 -15.79 4.49 8.96
C VAL A 141 -16.71 5.42 8.16
N LEU A 142 -18.04 5.28 8.29
CA LEU A 142 -19.01 6.19 7.66
C LEU A 142 -18.90 7.62 8.18
N SER A 143 -18.83 7.84 9.49
CA SER A 143 -18.69 9.19 10.05
C SER A 143 -17.36 9.87 9.66
N LEU A 144 -16.27 9.10 9.56
CA LEU A 144 -15.00 9.60 9.03
C LEU A 144 -15.11 9.99 7.55
N MET A 145 -15.61 9.11 6.68
CA MET A 145 -15.75 9.41 5.25
C MET A 145 -16.69 10.58 4.99
N GLY A 146 -17.79 10.68 5.74
CA GLY A 146 -18.71 11.81 5.66
C GLY A 146 -18.04 13.13 6.08
N LEU A 147 -17.28 13.14 7.19
CA LEU A 147 -16.52 14.31 7.61
C LEU A 147 -15.48 14.73 6.56
N LEU A 148 -14.70 13.79 6.04
CA LEU A 148 -13.68 14.05 5.03
C LEU A 148 -14.28 14.58 3.73
N GLY A 149 -15.34 13.94 3.21
CA GLY A 149 -16.00 14.39 1.97
C GLY A 149 -16.64 15.77 2.09
N VAL A 150 -17.21 16.13 3.24
CA VAL A 150 -17.71 17.49 3.50
C VAL A 150 -16.56 18.50 3.55
N MET A 151 -15.47 18.19 4.26
CA MET A 151 -14.31 19.08 4.35
C MET A 151 -13.67 19.30 2.97
N ASP A 152 -13.45 18.24 2.19
CA ASP A 152 -12.87 18.33 0.85
C ASP A 152 -13.76 19.12 -0.10
N PHE A 153 -15.08 18.89 -0.11
CA PHE A 153 -16.00 19.68 -0.93
C PHE A 153 -15.96 21.17 -0.58
N LEU A 154 -15.94 21.51 0.71
CA LEU A 154 -15.80 22.89 1.17
C LEU A 154 -14.46 23.51 0.78
N PHE A 155 -13.35 22.77 0.85
CA PHE A 155 -12.03 23.27 0.46
C PHE A 155 -11.86 23.40 -1.05
N VAL A 156 -12.40 22.47 -1.85
CA VAL A 156 -12.46 22.61 -3.32
C VAL A 156 -13.28 23.84 -3.69
N ASN A 157 -14.47 24.02 -3.10
CA ASN A 157 -15.31 25.20 -3.35
C ASN A 157 -14.61 26.51 -2.98
N HIS A 158 -13.98 26.58 -1.79
CA HIS A 158 -13.18 27.73 -1.37
C HIS A 158 -12.01 28.01 -2.32
N ALA A 159 -11.28 26.97 -2.75
CA ALA A 159 -10.17 27.12 -3.69
C ALA A 159 -10.67 27.64 -5.06
N CYS A 160 -11.73 27.04 -5.61
CA CYS A 160 -12.35 27.51 -6.86
C CYS A 160 -12.79 28.97 -6.76
N HIS A 161 -13.50 29.36 -5.70
CA HIS A 161 -13.91 30.75 -5.48
C HIS A 161 -12.71 31.69 -5.37
N SER A 162 -11.64 31.29 -4.68
CA SER A 162 -10.41 32.08 -4.57
C SER A 162 -9.66 32.20 -5.90
N ILE A 163 -9.66 31.17 -6.75
CA ILE A 163 -9.01 31.20 -8.07
C ILE A 163 -9.78 32.12 -9.03
N ILE A 164 -11.12 32.09 -8.99
CA ILE A 164 -11.96 32.96 -9.83
C ILE A 164 -11.81 34.43 -9.41
N THR A 165 -11.76 34.72 -8.11
CA THR A 165 -11.73 36.10 -7.59
C THR A 165 -10.35 36.74 -7.51
N ARG A 166 -9.29 35.94 -7.31
CA ARG A 166 -7.90 36.44 -7.13
C ARG A 166 -6.95 36.00 -8.24
N GLY A 167 -7.44 35.25 -9.22
CA GLY A 167 -6.63 34.64 -10.27
C GLY A 167 -5.88 33.39 -9.83
N ALA A 168 -5.12 32.82 -10.77
CA ALA A 168 -4.28 31.66 -10.52
C ALA A 168 -3.14 32.03 -9.56
N SER A 169 -3.06 31.26 -8.46
CA SER A 169 -2.15 31.46 -7.34
C SER A 169 -1.92 30.10 -6.66
N VAL A 170 -1.20 30.06 -5.53
CA VAL A 170 -1.00 28.84 -4.72
C VAL A 170 -2.31 28.05 -4.44
N GLN A 171 -3.46 28.73 -4.35
CA GLN A 171 -4.76 28.08 -4.18
C GLN A 171 -5.12 27.10 -5.30
N LEU A 172 -4.51 27.22 -6.49
CA LEU A 172 -4.65 26.27 -7.60
C LEU A 172 -4.06 24.90 -7.26
N VAL A 173 -2.89 24.87 -6.62
CA VAL A 173 -2.24 23.62 -6.18
C VAL A 173 -3.06 22.95 -5.09
N PHE A 174 -3.51 23.73 -4.10
CA PHE A 174 -4.36 23.20 -3.04
C PHE A 174 -5.72 22.71 -3.55
N GLY A 175 -6.40 23.47 -4.41
CA GLY A 175 -7.68 23.07 -5.01
C GLY A 175 -7.58 21.78 -5.82
N PHE A 176 -6.50 21.61 -6.57
CA PHE A 176 -6.18 20.38 -7.28
C PHE A 176 -5.97 19.18 -6.33
N GLU A 177 -5.16 19.36 -5.29
CA GLU A 177 -4.91 18.32 -4.29
C GLU A 177 -6.20 17.93 -3.52
N TYR A 178 -7.03 18.91 -3.14
CA TYR A 178 -8.35 18.65 -2.54
C TYR A 178 -9.32 17.96 -3.53
N ALA A 179 -9.24 18.23 -4.83
CA ALA A 179 -10.05 17.51 -5.83
C ALA A 179 -9.61 16.03 -5.98
N ILE A 180 -8.32 15.74 -5.81
CA ILE A 180 -7.83 14.34 -5.75
C ILE A 180 -8.31 13.65 -4.48
N LEU A 181 -8.28 14.33 -3.32
CA LEU A 181 -8.81 13.79 -2.06
C LEU A 181 -10.32 13.53 -2.14
N LEU A 182 -11.09 14.47 -2.70
CA LEU A 182 -12.53 14.31 -2.96
C LEU A 182 -12.79 13.09 -3.86
N THR A 183 -11.99 12.92 -4.92
CA THR A 183 -12.07 11.74 -5.79
C THR A 183 -11.76 10.47 -4.99
N MET A 184 -10.75 10.49 -4.12
CA MET A 184 -10.34 9.36 -3.30
C MET A 184 -11.43 8.95 -2.29
N VAL A 185 -12.04 9.87 -1.55
CA VAL A 185 -13.13 9.53 -0.60
C VAL A 185 -14.38 9.01 -1.32
N LEU A 186 -14.71 9.54 -2.51
CA LEU A 186 -15.79 9.00 -3.35
C LEU A 186 -15.50 7.55 -3.78
N THR A 187 -14.27 7.25 -4.24
CA THR A 187 -13.84 5.88 -4.57
C THR A 187 -13.91 4.96 -3.35
N THR A 188 -13.39 5.40 -2.20
CA THR A 188 -13.41 4.64 -0.94
C THR A 188 -14.85 4.37 -0.47
N PHE A 189 -15.75 5.33 -0.63
CA PHE A 189 -17.17 5.16 -0.33
C PHE A 189 -17.85 4.16 -1.27
N ILE A 190 -17.59 4.20 -2.57
CA ILE A 190 -18.11 3.21 -3.54
C ILE A 190 -17.61 1.80 -3.17
N LYS A 191 -16.31 1.64 -2.87
CA LYS A 191 -15.76 0.35 -2.38
C LYS A 191 -16.46 -0.11 -1.10
N TYR A 192 -16.64 0.78 -0.12
CA TYR A 192 -17.35 0.49 1.12
C TYR A 192 -18.78 -0.03 0.87
N LEU A 193 -19.53 0.60 -0.05
CA LEU A 193 -20.86 0.13 -0.43
C LEU A 193 -20.82 -1.26 -1.07
N LEU A 194 -19.93 -1.50 -2.03
CA LEU A 194 -19.78 -2.81 -2.69
C LEU A 194 -19.45 -3.93 -1.68
N HIS A 195 -18.54 -3.67 -0.74
CA HIS A 195 -18.22 -4.62 0.33
C HIS A 195 -19.39 -4.82 1.31
N THR A 196 -20.14 -3.76 1.66
CA THR A 196 -21.28 -3.87 2.59
C THR A 196 -22.43 -4.67 1.98
N ILE A 197 -22.69 -4.51 0.68
CA ILE A 197 -23.71 -5.28 -0.05
C ILE A 197 -23.32 -6.77 -0.10
N ASP A 198 -22.05 -7.08 -0.40
CA ASP A 198 -21.53 -8.45 -0.46
C ASP A 198 -21.51 -9.16 0.91
N LEU A 199 -21.36 -8.42 2.01
CA LEU A 199 -21.49 -8.94 3.37
C LEU A 199 -22.95 -9.23 3.79
N GLN A 200 -23.93 -8.70 3.05
CA GLN A 200 -25.36 -8.91 3.30
C GLN A 200 -25.97 -10.00 2.40
N SER A 201 -25.31 -10.35 1.30
CA SER A 201 -25.75 -11.44 0.41
C SER A 201 -25.42 -12.81 0.98
N GLU A 202 -26.41 -13.69 1.07
CA GLU A 202 -26.24 -15.09 1.51
C GLU A 202 -25.33 -15.89 0.57
N ASN A 203 -25.29 -15.55 -0.71
CA ASN A 203 -24.44 -16.16 -1.73
C ASN A 203 -23.33 -15.18 -2.15
N PRO A 204 -22.08 -15.64 -2.37
CA PRO A 204 -20.97 -14.77 -2.80
C PRO A 204 -21.27 -14.01 -4.09
N TRP A 205 -20.96 -12.70 -4.14
CA TRP A 205 -21.30 -11.90 -5.32
C TRP A 205 -20.25 -12.03 -6.44
N ASP A 206 -20.48 -12.98 -7.36
CA ASP A 206 -19.60 -13.30 -8.51
C ASP A 206 -19.06 -12.09 -9.30
N ASN A 207 -19.84 -11.03 -9.43
CA ASN A 207 -19.48 -9.86 -10.23
C ASN A 207 -18.78 -8.75 -9.42
N LYS A 208 -18.67 -8.87 -8.08
CA LYS A 208 -18.02 -7.88 -7.19
C LYS A 208 -16.64 -7.44 -7.67
N ALA A 209 -15.78 -8.40 -8.02
CA ALA A 209 -14.42 -8.12 -8.50
C ALA A 209 -14.41 -7.29 -9.79
N VAL A 210 -15.42 -7.48 -10.66
CA VAL A 210 -15.58 -6.71 -11.90
C VAL A 210 -16.02 -5.27 -11.61
N TYR A 211 -16.93 -5.06 -10.63
CA TYR A 211 -17.33 -3.71 -10.21
C TYR A 211 -16.19 -2.94 -9.52
N MET A 212 -15.39 -3.61 -8.69
CA MET A 212 -14.19 -3.01 -8.07
C MET A 212 -13.18 -2.56 -9.12
N LEU A 213 -12.93 -3.41 -10.12
CA LEU A 213 -12.04 -3.11 -11.25
C LEU A 213 -12.54 -1.94 -12.10
N TYR A 214 -13.86 -1.83 -12.34
CA TYR A 214 -14.43 -0.65 -13.00
C TYR A 214 -14.35 0.61 -12.14
N THR A 215 -14.51 0.50 -10.81
CA THR A 215 -14.38 1.62 -9.88
C THR A 215 -12.95 2.16 -9.86
N ASP A 216 -11.95 1.28 -9.82
CA ASP A 216 -10.53 1.66 -9.92
C ASP A 216 -10.17 2.22 -11.30
N LEU A 217 -10.71 1.66 -12.39
CA LEU A 217 -10.53 2.17 -13.74
C LEU A 217 -11.10 3.60 -13.91
N PHE A 218 -12.35 3.82 -13.47
CA PHE A 218 -12.99 5.14 -13.51
C PHE A 218 -12.22 6.17 -12.69
N THR A 219 -11.83 5.81 -11.48
CA THR A 219 -10.98 6.63 -10.61
C THR A 219 -9.64 6.96 -11.27
N GLY A 220 -9.04 6.00 -11.96
CA GLY A 220 -7.82 6.17 -12.73
C GLY A 220 -7.97 7.18 -13.87
N VAL A 221 -9.07 7.11 -14.65
CA VAL A 221 -9.38 8.10 -15.71
C VAL A 221 -9.51 9.50 -15.12
N VAL A 222 -10.31 9.66 -14.06
CA VAL A 222 -10.53 10.97 -13.40
C VAL A 222 -9.21 11.55 -12.89
N LYS A 223 -8.39 10.76 -12.17
CA LYS A 223 -7.08 11.20 -11.68
C LYS A 223 -6.15 11.59 -12.81
N VAL A 224 -6.02 10.77 -13.87
CA VAL A 224 -5.16 11.08 -15.03
C VAL A 224 -5.59 12.36 -15.72
N PHE A 225 -6.90 12.57 -15.93
CA PHE A 225 -7.42 13.82 -16.48
C PHE A 225 -7.09 15.03 -15.60
N LEU A 226 -7.31 14.94 -14.29
CA LEU A 226 -6.98 16.00 -13.33
C LEU A 226 -5.47 16.31 -13.34
N TYR A 227 -4.59 15.31 -13.33
CA TYR A 227 -3.13 15.52 -13.41
C TYR A 227 -2.72 16.19 -14.73
N ILE A 228 -3.26 15.76 -15.87
CA ILE A 228 -2.95 16.37 -17.18
C ILE A 228 -3.39 17.84 -17.20
N ALA A 229 -4.63 18.13 -16.78
CA ALA A 229 -5.16 19.49 -16.71
C ALA A 229 -4.30 20.37 -15.78
N PHE A 230 -3.96 19.88 -14.59
CA PHE A 230 -3.11 20.58 -13.62
C PHE A 230 -1.72 20.90 -14.20
N MET A 231 -1.04 19.92 -14.81
CA MET A 231 0.27 20.12 -15.43
C MET A 231 0.19 21.16 -16.57
N THR A 232 -0.83 21.08 -17.43
CA THR A 232 -1.02 22.02 -18.53
C THR A 232 -1.24 23.45 -18.03
N ILE A 233 -2.09 23.64 -17.00
CA ILE A 233 -2.34 24.96 -16.43
C ILE A 233 -1.08 25.49 -15.71
N MET A 234 -0.38 24.66 -14.94
CA MET A 234 0.82 25.07 -14.20
C MET A 234 1.96 25.51 -15.13
N ILE A 235 2.20 24.77 -16.22
CA ILE A 235 3.21 25.11 -17.24
C ILE A 235 2.85 26.42 -17.95
N LYS A 236 1.56 26.74 -18.11
CA LYS A 236 1.11 27.98 -18.76
C LYS A 236 1.14 29.21 -17.85
N VAL A 237 0.99 29.05 -16.53
CA VAL A 237 0.82 30.18 -15.60
C VAL A 237 2.08 30.48 -14.78
N HIS A 238 2.74 29.47 -14.21
CA HIS A 238 3.85 29.68 -13.27
C HIS A 238 5.17 29.12 -13.82
N THR A 239 5.40 27.81 -13.65
CA THR A 239 6.64 27.10 -14.01
C THR A 239 6.34 25.59 -13.96
N PHE A 240 7.22 24.76 -14.52
CA PHE A 240 7.13 23.31 -14.47
C PHE A 240 7.06 22.76 -13.02
N PRO A 241 5.97 22.11 -12.59
CA PRO A 241 5.76 21.73 -11.19
C PRO A 241 6.42 20.39 -10.86
N LEU A 242 7.71 20.42 -10.51
CA LEU A 242 8.51 19.22 -10.19
C LEU A 242 7.86 18.30 -9.15
N PHE A 243 7.19 18.87 -8.14
CA PHE A 243 6.51 18.13 -7.07
C PHE A 243 5.39 17.20 -7.56
N ALA A 244 4.74 17.54 -8.69
CA ALA A 244 3.59 16.78 -9.20
C ALA A 244 3.98 15.60 -10.11
N ILE A 245 5.23 15.54 -10.58
CA ILE A 245 5.70 14.53 -11.56
C ILE A 245 5.54 13.11 -11.02
N ARG A 246 5.95 12.87 -9.77
CA ARG A 246 5.89 11.55 -9.15
C ARG A 246 4.45 11.08 -8.90
N PRO A 247 3.57 11.87 -8.23
CA PRO A 247 2.16 11.52 -8.11
C PRO A 247 1.50 11.23 -9.47
N MET A 248 1.78 12.06 -10.47
CA MET A 248 1.29 11.87 -11.84
C MET A 248 1.77 10.54 -12.45
N TYR A 249 3.07 10.23 -12.38
CA TYR A 249 3.62 8.96 -12.89
C TYR A 249 2.98 7.74 -12.20
N LEU A 250 2.80 7.79 -10.88
CA LEU A 250 2.15 6.72 -10.12
C LEU A 250 0.68 6.56 -10.53
N ALA A 251 -0.07 7.65 -10.70
CA ALA A 251 -1.44 7.62 -11.19
C ALA A 251 -1.54 7.04 -12.62
N MET A 252 -0.66 7.43 -13.54
CA MET A 252 -0.59 6.85 -14.89
C MET A 252 -0.27 5.35 -14.86
N ARG A 253 0.68 4.92 -14.01
CA ARG A 253 1.06 3.51 -13.85
C ARG A 253 -0.09 2.68 -13.26
N GLN A 254 -0.80 3.22 -12.27
CA GLN A 254 -1.99 2.59 -11.68
C GLN A 254 -3.11 2.46 -12.71
N PHE A 255 -3.39 3.51 -13.49
CA PHE A 255 -4.38 3.48 -14.57
C PHE A 255 -4.01 2.46 -15.65
N LYS A 256 -2.74 2.43 -16.12
CA LYS A 256 -2.26 1.41 -17.06
C LYS A 256 -2.44 -0.01 -16.52
N LYS A 257 -2.22 -0.22 -15.22
CA LYS A 257 -2.48 -1.51 -14.57
C LYS A 257 -3.98 -1.84 -14.60
N ALA A 258 -4.84 -0.94 -14.15
CA ALA A 258 -6.30 -1.13 -14.16
C ALA A 258 -6.87 -1.42 -15.55
N VAL A 259 -6.39 -0.73 -16.60
CA VAL A 259 -6.73 -1.04 -18.00
C VAL A 259 -6.29 -2.45 -18.39
N THR A 260 -5.06 -2.84 -18.02
CA THR A 260 -4.52 -4.18 -18.31
C THR A 260 -5.35 -5.26 -17.62
N ASP A 261 -5.63 -5.09 -16.33
CA ASP A 261 -6.42 -5.99 -15.50
C ASP A 261 -7.87 -6.11 -16.06
N ALA A 262 -8.47 -5.00 -16.51
CA ALA A 262 -9.79 -4.98 -17.15
C ALA A 262 -9.82 -5.72 -18.50
N VAL A 263 -8.80 -5.54 -19.35
CA VAL A 263 -8.68 -6.25 -20.63
C VAL A 263 -8.43 -7.74 -20.39
N MET A 264 -7.58 -8.11 -19.42
CA MET A 264 -7.31 -9.50 -19.07
C MET A 264 -8.55 -10.19 -18.49
N SER A 265 -9.29 -9.53 -17.60
CA SER A 265 -10.56 -10.01 -17.07
C SER A 265 -11.59 -10.25 -18.20
N ARG A 266 -11.79 -9.27 -19.09
CA ARG A 266 -12.68 -9.44 -20.26
C ARG A 266 -12.23 -10.56 -21.21
N ARG A 267 -10.93 -10.70 -21.44
CA ARG A 267 -10.36 -11.78 -22.28
C ARG A 267 -10.57 -13.14 -21.64
N ALA A 268 -10.34 -13.29 -20.33
CA ALA A 268 -10.61 -14.51 -19.58
C ALA A 268 -12.10 -14.89 -19.64
N ILE A 269 -13.00 -13.91 -19.42
CA ILE A 269 -14.46 -14.11 -19.52
C ILE A 269 -14.87 -14.63 -20.90
N ARG A 270 -14.43 -13.96 -21.97
CA ARG A 270 -14.74 -14.35 -23.35
C ARG A 270 -14.19 -15.73 -23.66
N ASN A 271 -12.90 -15.96 -23.40
CA ASN A 271 -12.23 -17.22 -23.66
C ASN A 271 -12.90 -18.39 -22.93
N MET A 272 -13.27 -18.22 -21.66
CA MET A 272 -13.96 -19.24 -20.87
C MET A 272 -15.31 -19.62 -21.47
N ASN A 273 -16.08 -18.63 -21.97
CA ASN A 273 -17.38 -18.86 -22.57
C ASN A 273 -17.28 -19.48 -23.99
N THR A 274 -16.19 -19.26 -24.73
CA THR A 274 -16.04 -19.72 -26.13
C THR A 274 -15.22 -21.00 -26.32
N LEU A 275 -14.26 -21.30 -25.43
CA LEU A 275 -13.31 -22.41 -25.61
C LEU A 275 -13.70 -23.67 -24.82
N TYR A 276 -14.53 -23.54 -23.78
CA TYR A 276 -14.83 -24.63 -22.86
C TYR A 276 -16.34 -24.91 -22.81
N PRO A 277 -16.78 -26.15 -23.12
CA PRO A 277 -18.19 -26.51 -23.03
C PRO A 277 -18.65 -26.52 -21.58
N ASP A 278 -19.96 -26.34 -21.40
CA ASP A 278 -20.62 -26.64 -20.13
C ASP A 278 -20.60 -28.16 -19.89
N ALA A 279 -20.33 -28.56 -18.66
CA ALA A 279 -20.32 -29.97 -18.28
C ALA A 279 -21.75 -30.52 -18.29
N THR A 280 -21.94 -31.71 -18.86
CA THR A 280 -23.23 -32.38 -18.87
C THR A 280 -23.52 -33.01 -17.48
N PRO A 281 -24.79 -33.28 -17.11
CA PRO A 281 -25.08 -33.93 -15.83
C PRO A 281 -24.45 -35.33 -15.71
N GLU A 282 -24.19 -36.02 -16.82
CA GLU A 282 -23.49 -37.30 -16.86
C GLU A 282 -21.99 -37.14 -16.53
N ASP A 283 -21.33 -36.08 -17.03
CA ASP A 283 -19.96 -35.72 -16.67
C ASP A 283 -19.81 -35.42 -15.17
N LEU A 284 -20.83 -34.78 -14.57
CA LEU A 284 -20.93 -34.49 -13.14
C LEU A 284 -21.18 -35.74 -12.27
N GLN A 285 -21.79 -36.80 -12.83
CA GLN A 285 -21.96 -38.08 -12.13
C GLN A 285 -20.73 -38.99 -12.27
N ALA A 286 -19.96 -38.84 -13.35
CA ALA A 286 -18.74 -39.61 -13.62
C ALA A 286 -17.49 -39.06 -12.90
N SER A 287 -17.59 -37.88 -12.26
CA SER A 287 -16.49 -37.22 -11.55
C SER A 287 -16.94 -36.66 -10.21
N ASP A 288 -16.00 -36.19 -9.38
CA ASP A 288 -16.33 -35.57 -8.09
C ASP A 288 -17.17 -34.29 -8.33
N ASN A 289 -18.39 -34.27 -7.80
CA ASN A 289 -19.33 -33.17 -7.97
C ASN A 289 -18.98 -31.96 -7.10
N VAL A 290 -17.93 -32.01 -6.26
CA VAL A 290 -17.49 -30.89 -5.41
C VAL A 290 -16.45 -30.01 -6.13
N CYS A 291 -16.73 -28.71 -6.26
CA CYS A 291 -15.77 -27.77 -6.83
C CYS A 291 -14.66 -27.44 -5.83
N ILE A 292 -13.39 -27.78 -6.13
CA ILE A 292 -12.27 -27.57 -5.20
C ILE A 292 -11.94 -26.08 -4.89
N ILE A 293 -12.56 -25.13 -5.58
CA ILE A 293 -12.33 -23.68 -5.35
C ILE A 293 -13.18 -23.16 -4.19
N CYS A 294 -14.50 -23.38 -4.21
CA CYS A 294 -15.43 -22.99 -3.14
C CYS A 294 -15.72 -24.11 -2.13
N ARG A 295 -15.48 -25.38 -2.49
CA ARG A 295 -15.82 -26.61 -1.74
C ARG A 295 -17.32 -26.88 -1.64
N GLU A 296 -18.08 -26.40 -2.62
CA GLU A 296 -19.53 -26.60 -2.74
C GLU A 296 -19.85 -27.54 -3.92
N GLU A 297 -21.04 -28.16 -3.89
CA GLU A 297 -21.49 -29.04 -4.97
C GLU A 297 -21.83 -28.28 -6.26
N MET A 298 -21.49 -28.90 -7.39
CA MET A 298 -21.74 -28.41 -8.74
C MET A 298 -23.07 -28.98 -9.22
N VAL A 299 -24.16 -28.22 -9.06
CA VAL A 299 -25.51 -28.61 -9.54
C VAL A 299 -25.83 -28.06 -10.93
N THR A 300 -25.39 -26.84 -11.24
CA THR A 300 -25.60 -26.19 -12.55
C THR A 300 -24.44 -25.24 -12.89
N GLY A 301 -24.26 -24.92 -14.18
CA GLY A 301 -23.31 -23.88 -14.62
C GLY A 301 -21.83 -24.24 -14.45
N ALA A 302 -21.49 -25.53 -14.50
CA ALA A 302 -20.11 -26.01 -14.42
C ALA A 302 -19.43 -26.04 -15.80
N LYS A 303 -18.12 -25.73 -15.85
CA LYS A 303 -17.30 -25.74 -17.08
C LYS A 303 -16.23 -26.82 -17.00
N LYS A 304 -16.06 -27.57 -18.09
CA LYS A 304 -15.05 -28.63 -18.24
C LYS A 304 -13.83 -28.11 -19.00
N LEU A 305 -12.66 -28.14 -18.36
CA LEU A 305 -11.39 -27.76 -18.99
C LEU A 305 -10.88 -28.89 -19.92
N PRO A 306 -9.99 -28.60 -20.89
CA PRO A 306 -9.35 -29.62 -21.75
C PRO A 306 -8.51 -30.65 -20.98
N CYS A 307 -8.24 -30.44 -19.70
CA CYS A 307 -7.63 -31.41 -18.79
C CYS A 307 -8.66 -32.25 -17.99
N ASN A 308 -9.93 -32.24 -18.41
CA ASN A 308 -11.09 -32.91 -17.81
C ASN A 308 -11.47 -32.52 -16.37
N HIS A 309 -10.81 -31.53 -15.76
CA HIS A 309 -11.27 -30.96 -14.48
C HIS A 309 -12.48 -30.03 -14.67
N ILE A 310 -13.44 -30.14 -13.75
CA ILE A 310 -14.72 -29.43 -13.77
C ILE A 310 -14.79 -28.46 -12.57
N PHE A 311 -15.32 -27.26 -12.79
CA PHE A 311 -15.49 -26.21 -11.76
C PHE A 311 -16.75 -25.39 -12.07
N HIS A 312 -17.34 -24.73 -11.07
CA HIS A 312 -18.36 -23.69 -11.34
C HIS A 312 -17.80 -22.58 -12.23
N SER A 313 -18.62 -22.09 -13.18
CA SER A 313 -18.25 -21.00 -14.10
C SER A 313 -17.74 -19.75 -13.38
N SER A 314 -18.32 -19.41 -12.22
CA SER A 314 -17.94 -18.26 -11.40
C SER A 314 -16.57 -18.43 -10.74
N CYS A 315 -16.38 -19.57 -10.06
CA CYS A 315 -15.10 -19.95 -9.45
C CYS A 315 -13.96 -19.96 -10.48
N LEU A 316 -14.19 -20.56 -11.65
CA LEU A 316 -13.22 -20.59 -12.74
C LEU A 316 -12.91 -19.20 -13.31
N ARG A 317 -13.93 -18.35 -13.45
CA ARG A 317 -13.79 -16.94 -13.88
C ARG A 317 -12.92 -16.15 -12.91
N SER A 318 -13.15 -16.30 -11.61
CA SER A 318 -12.35 -15.66 -10.54
C SER A 318 -10.90 -16.15 -10.56
N TRP A 319 -10.68 -17.45 -10.75
CA TRP A 319 -9.33 -18.02 -10.85
C TRP A 319 -8.56 -17.49 -12.07
N PHE A 320 -9.17 -17.50 -13.26
CA PHE A 320 -8.54 -17.01 -14.51
C PHE A 320 -8.25 -15.50 -14.56
N GLN A 321 -8.84 -14.69 -13.67
CA GLN A 321 -8.43 -13.30 -13.45
C GLN A 321 -7.05 -13.19 -12.79
N ARG A 322 -6.61 -14.23 -12.06
CA ARG A 322 -5.32 -14.28 -11.33
C ARG A 322 -4.29 -15.16 -12.01
N GLN A 323 -4.67 -16.37 -12.42
CA GLN A 323 -3.77 -17.36 -13.05
C GLN A 323 -4.52 -18.15 -14.14
N GLN A 324 -3.93 -18.26 -15.33
CA GLN A 324 -4.54 -18.92 -16.51
C GLN A 324 -4.19 -20.42 -16.59
N THR A 325 -4.10 -21.06 -15.42
CA THR A 325 -3.75 -22.47 -15.21
C THR A 325 -4.91 -23.22 -14.59
N CYS A 326 -5.00 -24.53 -14.79
CA CYS A 326 -5.98 -25.35 -14.08
C CYS A 326 -5.66 -25.37 -12.55
N PRO A 327 -6.63 -25.09 -11.67
CA PRO A 327 -6.42 -25.14 -10.21
C PRO A 327 -5.89 -26.51 -9.71
N THR A 328 -6.34 -27.61 -10.30
CA THR A 328 -5.99 -28.98 -9.89
C THR A 328 -4.63 -29.42 -10.42
N CYS A 329 -4.44 -29.42 -11.74
CA CYS A 329 -3.22 -29.98 -12.37
C CYS A 329 -2.21 -28.92 -12.85
N ARG A 330 -2.47 -27.63 -12.64
CA ARG A 330 -1.60 -26.49 -13.04
C ARG A 330 -1.28 -26.37 -14.54
N MET A 331 -1.89 -27.20 -15.39
CA MET A 331 -1.78 -27.13 -16.85
C MET A 331 -2.18 -25.73 -17.37
N ASP A 332 -1.40 -25.16 -18.30
CA ASP A 332 -1.76 -23.92 -19.00
C ASP A 332 -2.94 -24.19 -19.95
N VAL A 333 -4.08 -23.58 -19.65
CA VAL A 333 -5.35 -23.88 -20.32
C VAL A 333 -5.51 -23.12 -21.64
N LEU A 334 -4.72 -22.07 -21.86
CA LEU A 334 -4.70 -21.32 -23.12
C LEU A 334 -3.76 -21.97 -24.16
N ARG A 335 -2.65 -22.55 -23.70
CA ARG A 335 -1.71 -23.26 -24.57
C ARG A 335 -2.28 -24.57 -25.12
N ALA A 336 -3.06 -25.30 -24.31
CA ALA A 336 -3.67 -26.57 -24.71
C ALA A 336 -4.52 -26.45 -25.99
N THR A 337 -5.27 -25.36 -26.17
CA THR A 337 -6.13 -25.13 -27.35
C THR A 337 -5.38 -24.78 -28.63
N ASN A 338 -4.09 -24.43 -28.59
CA ASN A 338 -3.27 -24.26 -29.79
C ASN A 338 -2.58 -25.56 -30.24
N ASN A 339 -2.56 -26.62 -29.43
CA ASN A 339 -1.84 -27.86 -29.72
C ASN A 339 -2.57 -28.85 -30.64
N ASN A 340 -3.72 -28.47 -31.23
CA ASN A 340 -4.28 -29.19 -32.39
C ASN A 340 -3.52 -28.90 -33.70
N GLN A 341 -2.45 -28.11 -33.66
CA GLN A 341 -1.40 -28.12 -34.67
C GLN A 341 -0.23 -28.94 -34.15
N THR A 342 0.03 -30.06 -34.86
CA THR A 342 1.24 -30.90 -34.96
C THR A 342 2.25 -30.87 -33.80
N PRO A 343 2.66 -32.03 -33.22
CA PRO A 343 3.77 -32.06 -32.27
C PRO A 343 5.02 -31.45 -32.89
N ALA A 344 5.43 -30.27 -32.41
CA ALA A 344 6.73 -29.72 -32.73
C ALA A 344 7.79 -30.68 -32.17
N PRO A 345 8.82 -31.08 -32.95
CA PRO A 345 9.85 -31.97 -32.46
C PRO A 345 10.53 -31.37 -31.24
N ALA A 346 10.84 -32.21 -30.26
CA ALA A 346 11.40 -31.79 -28.98
C ALA A 346 12.65 -30.93 -29.19
N GLN A 347 12.57 -29.65 -28.82
CA GLN A 347 13.74 -28.78 -28.80
C GLN A 347 14.69 -29.29 -27.72
N ALA A 348 15.93 -29.59 -28.13
CA ALA A 348 17.02 -29.90 -27.21
C ALA A 348 17.21 -28.75 -26.20
N PRO A 349 17.67 -29.03 -24.97
CA PRO A 349 17.95 -27.99 -23.99
C PRO A 349 18.96 -26.98 -24.57
N PRO A 350 18.81 -25.67 -24.29
CA PRO A 350 19.74 -24.67 -24.78
C PRO A 350 21.15 -24.92 -24.22
N PRO A 351 22.22 -24.67 -24.98
CA PRO A 351 23.57 -24.77 -24.47
C PRO A 351 23.77 -23.80 -23.30
N ALA A 352 24.47 -24.25 -22.26
CA ALA A 352 24.75 -23.44 -21.07
C ALA A 352 25.55 -22.18 -21.46
N PRO A 353 25.35 -21.03 -20.76
CA PRO A 353 26.18 -19.86 -20.96
C PRO A 353 27.65 -20.20 -20.72
N ALA A 354 28.52 -19.88 -21.67
CA ALA A 354 29.97 -20.01 -21.48
C ALA A 354 30.41 -19.11 -20.32
N ALA A 355 31.07 -19.70 -19.32
CA ALA A 355 31.66 -18.94 -18.23
C ALA A 355 32.78 -18.02 -18.75
N PRO A 356 32.92 -16.79 -18.24
CA PRO A 356 34.11 -15.98 -18.51
C PRO A 356 35.32 -16.67 -17.91
N ALA A 357 36.27 -17.09 -18.74
CA ALA A 357 37.58 -17.51 -18.27
C ALA A 357 38.35 -16.29 -17.71
N ASN A 358 39.13 -16.51 -16.66
CA ASN A 358 40.03 -15.56 -15.98
C ASN A 358 39.37 -14.50 -15.07
N ALA A 359 39.07 -14.92 -13.84
CA ALA A 359 39.13 -14.07 -12.64
C ALA A 359 39.98 -14.80 -11.57
N PRO A 360 40.86 -14.12 -10.83
CA PRO A 360 41.78 -14.77 -9.90
C PRO A 360 41.06 -15.31 -8.66
N ALA A 361 41.35 -16.56 -8.30
CA ALA A 361 40.74 -17.25 -7.17
C ALA A 361 41.39 -16.88 -5.82
N ASN A 362 41.00 -15.75 -5.23
CA ASN A 362 40.86 -15.61 -3.78
C ASN A 362 40.20 -14.27 -3.38
N ALA A 363 38.93 -14.32 -3.00
CA ALA A 363 38.24 -13.26 -2.26
C ALA A 363 37.09 -13.88 -1.44
N PRO A 364 37.02 -13.65 -0.11
CA PRO A 364 35.94 -14.18 0.70
C PRO A 364 34.61 -13.46 0.39
N ALA A 365 33.53 -14.23 0.30
CA ALA A 365 32.20 -13.69 0.03
C ALA A 365 31.63 -12.99 1.26
N GLY A 366 31.22 -11.72 1.11
CA GLY A 366 30.44 -11.02 2.15
C GLY A 366 30.82 -9.56 2.37
N MET A 367 30.64 -8.69 1.37
CA MET A 367 30.58 -7.24 1.60
C MET A 367 29.72 -6.54 0.54
N LEU A 368 28.48 -6.18 0.91
CA LEU A 368 27.83 -5.04 0.26
C LEU A 368 28.59 -3.78 0.69
N PRO A 369 28.80 -2.78 -0.18
CA PRO A 369 29.50 -1.55 0.21
C PRO A 369 28.71 -0.87 1.33
N GLY A 370 29.29 -0.85 2.53
CA GLY A 370 28.69 -0.22 3.69
C GLY A 370 28.52 1.28 3.46
N PHE A 371 27.34 1.81 3.75
CA PHE A 371 27.13 3.26 3.79
C PHE A 371 28.07 3.88 4.84
N PRO A 372 28.70 5.04 4.56
CA PRO A 372 29.62 5.67 5.50
C PRO A 372 28.87 6.05 6.79
N PRO A 373 29.40 5.69 7.98
CA PRO A 373 28.75 6.02 9.24
C PRO A 373 28.86 7.52 9.53
N GLY A 374 27.73 8.17 9.86
CA GLY A 374 27.72 9.56 10.35
C GLY A 374 26.65 10.50 9.79
N ILE A 375 25.88 10.11 8.77
CA ILE A 375 24.90 11.02 8.13
C ILE A 375 23.65 11.32 9.00
N PHE A 376 23.33 10.49 10.00
CA PHE A 376 22.17 10.69 10.89
C PHE A 376 22.55 10.62 12.37
N PRO A 377 22.51 11.74 13.13
CA PRO A 377 23.09 11.84 14.48
C PRO A 377 22.19 11.31 15.61
N PHE A 378 21.19 10.46 15.33
CA PHE A 378 20.16 10.10 16.32
C PHE A 378 19.76 8.61 16.40
N TRP A 379 20.40 7.72 15.63
CA TRP A 379 20.10 6.28 15.64
C TRP A 379 21.39 5.46 15.75
N GLY A 380 21.38 4.45 16.62
CA GLY A 380 22.50 3.55 16.83
C GLY A 380 22.59 2.44 15.75
N PRO A 381 23.62 1.57 15.82
CA PRO A 381 23.82 0.52 14.81
C PRO A 381 22.69 -0.52 14.83
N PHE A 382 22.23 -0.92 13.65
CA PHE A 382 21.29 -2.04 13.51
C PHE A 382 22.03 -3.39 13.68
N PRO A 383 21.43 -4.38 14.38
CA PRO A 383 22.03 -5.71 14.50
C PRO A 383 21.93 -6.49 13.18
N ALA A 384 22.97 -7.26 12.87
CA ALA A 384 23.00 -8.12 11.69
C ALA A 384 22.08 -9.35 11.85
N VAL A 385 21.42 -9.74 10.76
CA VAL A 385 20.56 -10.94 10.70
C VAL A 385 21.42 -12.18 10.42
N PRO A 386 21.32 -13.27 11.21
CA PRO A 386 22.07 -14.50 10.95
C PRO A 386 21.51 -15.27 9.73
N PRO A 387 22.35 -16.02 9.00
CA PRO A 387 21.92 -16.79 7.82
C PRO A 387 21.08 -18.04 8.21
N PRO A 388 20.22 -18.53 7.30
CA PRO A 388 19.41 -19.73 7.54
C PRO A 388 20.26 -21.01 7.46
N ALA A 389 19.93 -21.99 8.30
CA ALA A 389 20.68 -23.24 8.41
C ALA A 389 20.21 -24.31 7.39
N GLY A 390 21.18 -24.99 6.76
CA GLY A 390 21.06 -26.39 6.36
C GLY A 390 20.29 -26.73 5.08
N ALA A 391 20.89 -26.46 3.91
CA ALA A 391 20.61 -27.24 2.70
C ALA A 391 21.72 -28.29 2.52
N ALA A 392 21.48 -29.53 2.97
CA ALA A 392 22.43 -30.63 2.80
C ALA A 392 22.38 -31.16 1.37
N VAL A 393 23.56 -31.30 0.73
CA VAL A 393 23.70 -31.86 -0.63
C VAL A 393 23.97 -33.37 -0.52
N PRO A 394 23.22 -34.25 -1.21
CA PRO A 394 23.53 -35.68 -1.24
C PRO A 394 24.69 -35.99 -2.21
N PRO A 395 25.60 -36.92 -1.90
CA PRO A 395 26.65 -37.37 -2.82
C PRO A 395 26.11 -38.36 -3.86
N ALA A 396 26.67 -38.30 -5.08
CA ALA A 396 26.41 -39.24 -6.18
C ALA A 396 27.46 -40.38 -6.22
N PRO A 397 27.20 -41.52 -6.91
CA PRO A 397 27.75 -42.82 -6.48
C PRO A 397 28.87 -43.44 -7.35
N GLY A 398 29.62 -44.36 -6.72
CA GLY A 398 30.52 -45.36 -7.34
C GLY A 398 31.93 -44.84 -7.67
N ALA A 399 33.01 -45.62 -7.60
CA ALA A 399 33.32 -46.97 -7.05
C ALA A 399 34.83 -46.93 -6.67
N THR A 400 35.49 -47.84 -5.91
CA THR A 400 35.58 -49.31 -5.98
C THR A 400 36.26 -49.90 -4.72
N ASP A 401 36.04 -51.20 -4.50
CA ASP A 401 37.02 -52.22 -4.04
C ASP A 401 37.67 -52.28 -2.63
N VAL A 402 37.05 -53.11 -1.77
CA VAL A 402 37.59 -54.24 -0.93
C VAL A 402 38.77 -54.02 0.08
N PRO A 403 39.08 -54.97 1.03
CA PRO A 403 39.17 -54.58 2.45
C PRO A 403 40.48 -54.97 3.16
N GLN A 404 40.79 -54.35 4.30
CA GLN A 404 41.72 -54.92 5.28
C GLN A 404 41.31 -54.70 6.75
N SER A 405 41.53 -55.75 7.53
CA SER A 405 41.25 -55.87 8.96
C SER A 405 42.54 -56.09 9.76
N SER A 406 42.74 -55.31 10.82
CA SER A 406 43.59 -55.64 11.99
C SER A 406 43.32 -54.59 13.10
N THR A 407 43.04 -54.93 14.36
CA THR A 407 44.04 -55.21 15.45
C THR A 407 45.25 -54.26 15.42
N GLU A 408 45.67 -53.54 16.47
CA GLU A 408 45.42 -53.59 17.93
C GLU A 408 45.85 -52.21 18.56
N SER A 409 45.85 -51.87 19.86
CA SER A 409 45.69 -52.61 21.14
C SER A 409 45.26 -51.71 22.33
N THR A 410 44.57 -52.32 23.31
CA THR A 410 44.85 -52.32 24.77
C THR A 410 45.38 -51.06 25.49
N GLN A 411 44.59 -50.49 26.42
CA GLN A 411 44.97 -50.44 27.85
C GLN A 411 43.82 -50.06 28.82
N THR A 412 43.93 -50.62 30.02
CA THR A 412 42.99 -50.61 31.16
C THR A 412 43.16 -49.40 32.10
N ALA A 413 42.08 -48.96 32.80
CA ALA A 413 41.92 -49.12 34.28
C ALA A 413 40.98 -48.08 34.96
N SER A 414 40.34 -48.51 36.07
CA SER A 414 39.55 -47.77 37.09
C SER A 414 38.30 -47.00 36.61
N LYS A 415 37.09 -47.22 37.18
CA LYS A 415 36.61 -46.99 38.58
C LYS A 415 36.65 -45.49 38.96
N ASP A 416 35.61 -44.88 39.54
CA ASP A 416 34.49 -45.43 40.33
C ASP A 416 33.11 -44.80 40.02
N ALA A 417 32.05 -45.37 40.62
CA ALA A 417 30.66 -44.94 40.49
C ALA A 417 30.13 -44.27 41.78
N SER A 418 29.32 -43.22 41.62
CA SER A 418 28.37 -42.67 42.63
C SER A 418 27.76 -41.37 42.07
N CYS A 419 26.51 -40.96 42.33
CA CYS A 419 25.34 -41.66 42.86
C CYS A 419 24.08 -40.91 42.35
N SER A 420 22.96 -41.59 42.21
CA SER A 420 21.67 -41.02 41.79
C SER A 420 20.95 -40.29 42.93
N SER A 421 20.36 -39.13 42.64
CA SER A 421 19.02 -38.67 43.10
C SER A 421 18.59 -37.44 42.29
#